data_AF-A0A7V5A1C5-F1
#
_entry.id   AF-A0A7V5A1C5-F1
#
_cell.length_a   1.000
_cell.length_b   1.000
_cell.length_c   1.000
_cell.angle_alpha   90.00
_cell.angle_beta   90.00
_cell.angle_gamma   90.00
#
_symmetry.space_group_name_H-M   'P 1'
#
loop_
_entity.id
_entity.type
_entity.pdbx_description
1 polymer ?
#
loop_
_entity_poly.entity_id
_entity_poly.type
_entity_poly.pdbx_seq_one_letter_code
_entity_poly.pdbx_strand_id
1 'polypeptide(L)'
;FAQVVLFVLFFIGGCAGSTGGGIKVIRIVTLFKMSITEMKYLIYPRGIFGIFVNGQYLKKNIVYDIAALVFLYFAIFFIVMVIVASGGYDIMTSVGATIATLGNIGPGWGKVGPVFNYAFFPDYIKWVLSLTMLIGRLEVYTITVLLTPMMWRR
;
A
#
# COMPACT_ATOMS: atom_id res chain seq x y z
N PHE A 1 -23.08 3.08 -1.32
CA PHE A 1 -22.61 3.02 0.08
C PHE A 1 -21.68 1.83 0.33
N ALA A 2 -22.14 0.58 0.21
CA ALA A 2 -21.32 -0.61 0.48
C ALA A 2 -20.02 -0.70 -0.33
N GLN A 3 -20.05 -0.33 -1.62
CA GLN A 3 -18.84 -0.27 -2.44
C GLN A 3 -17.79 0.69 -1.85
N VAL A 4 -18.17 1.91 -1.47
CA VAL A 4 -17.23 2.89 -0.89
C VAL A 4 -16.56 2.35 0.39
N VAL A 5 -17.31 1.64 1.23
CA VAL A 5 -16.76 0.99 2.43
C VAL A 5 -15.72 -0.08 2.07
N LEU A 6 -16.01 -0.89 1.05
CA LEU A 6 -15.07 -1.91 0.55
C LEU A 6 -13.81 -1.27 -0.04
N PHE A 7 -13.91 -0.12 -0.71
CA PHE A 7 -12.75 0.61 -1.22
C PHE A 7 -11.76 0.97 -0.11
N VAL A 8 -12.29 1.51 0.99
CA VAL A 8 -11.47 1.92 2.13
C VAL A 8 -10.81 0.70 2.75
N LEU A 9 -11.55 -0.41 2.85
CA LEU A 9 -11.04 -1.68 3.35
C LEU A 9 -9.96 -2.29 2.45
N PHE A 10 -9.92 -2.00 1.14
CA PHE A 10 -8.87 -2.50 0.26
C PHE A 10 -7.48 -1.94 0.58
N PHE A 11 -7.41 -0.77 1.21
CA PHE A 11 -6.16 -0.22 1.73
C PHE A 11 -5.78 -0.80 3.11
N ILE A 12 -6.74 -1.37 3.83
CA ILE A 12 -6.55 -2.00 5.14
C ILE A 12 -6.28 -3.49 4.93
N GLY A 13 -5.00 -3.84 4.93
CA GLY A 13 -4.55 -5.22 4.77
C GLY A 13 -4.78 -6.08 6.02
N GLY A 14 -4.27 -7.31 5.96
CA GLY A 14 -4.40 -8.28 7.06
C GLY A 14 -3.60 -7.90 8.32
N CYS A 15 -3.77 -8.69 9.38
CA CYS A 15 -2.97 -8.60 10.59
C CYS A 15 -1.48 -8.88 10.31
N ALA A 16 -0.60 -8.38 11.18
CA ALA A 16 0.82 -8.71 11.13
C ALA A 16 1.02 -10.23 11.27
N GLY A 17 1.88 -10.84 10.44
CA GLY A 17 2.09 -12.29 10.41
C GLY A 17 1.01 -13.10 9.67
N SER A 18 -0.06 -12.47 9.18
CA SER A 18 -1.06 -13.12 8.33
C SER A 18 -0.58 -13.24 6.87
N THR A 19 -1.15 -14.19 6.14
CA THR A 19 -1.00 -14.34 4.67
C THR A 19 -1.73 -13.26 3.87
N GLY A 20 -2.51 -12.38 4.52
CA GLY A 20 -3.19 -11.27 3.84
C GLY A 20 -2.23 -10.22 3.28
N GLY A 21 -2.50 -9.70 2.09
CA GLY A 21 -1.72 -8.64 1.46
C GLY A 21 -2.07 -7.23 1.96
N GLY A 22 -1.60 -6.21 1.24
CA GLY A 22 -1.88 -4.80 1.51
C GLY A 22 -1.10 -4.22 2.70
N ILE A 23 -1.43 -2.97 3.07
CA ILE A 23 -0.82 -2.31 4.21
C ILE A 23 -1.35 -2.94 5.49
N LYS A 24 -0.47 -3.65 6.21
CA LYS A 24 -0.80 -4.34 7.46
C LYS A 24 -1.45 -3.39 8.47
N VAL A 25 -2.46 -3.88 9.20
CA VAL A 25 -3.20 -3.08 10.21
C VAL A 25 -2.26 -2.41 11.22
N ILE A 26 -1.20 -3.10 11.65
CA ILE A 26 -0.24 -2.55 12.61
C ILE A 26 0.44 -1.26 12.10
N ARG A 27 0.71 -1.17 10.80
CA ARG A 27 1.33 0.00 10.17
C ARG A 27 0.36 1.17 10.14
N ILE A 28 -0.90 0.91 9.82
CA ILE A 28 -1.97 1.92 9.82
C ILE A 28 -2.18 2.47 11.23
N VAL A 29 -2.26 1.60 12.24
CA VAL A 29 -2.39 2.02 13.65
C VAL A 29 -1.18 2.83 14.10
N THR A 30 0.03 2.43 13.71
CA THR A 30 1.27 3.15 14.05
C THR A 30 1.26 4.55 13.43
N LEU A 31 0.87 4.69 12.16
CA LEU A 31 0.76 5.99 11.50
C LEU A 31 -0.32 6.87 12.13
N PHE A 32 -1.46 6.30 12.49
CA PHE A 32 -2.50 7.06 13.16
C PHE A 32 -2.01 7.59 14.52
N LYS A 33 -1.30 6.78 15.31
CA LYS A 33 -0.68 7.22 16.57
C LYS A 33 0.45 8.22 16.35
N MET A 34 1.20 8.11 15.26
CA MET A 34 2.20 9.10 14.86
C MET A 34 1.54 10.46 14.60
N SER A 35 0.47 10.50 13.79
CA SER A 35 -0.25 11.75 13.50
C SER A 35 -0.80 12.42 14.75
N ILE A 36 -1.39 11.66 15.68
CA ILE A 36 -1.88 12.21 16.96
C ILE A 36 -0.71 12.75 17.79
N THR A 37 0.40 12.03 17.83
CA THR A 37 1.58 12.45 18.59
C THR A 37 2.18 13.74 18.03
N GLU A 38 2.29 13.86 16.70
CA GLU A 38 2.75 15.10 16.04
C GLU A 38 1.79 16.27 16.28
N MET A 39 0.47 16.04 16.27
CA MET A 39 -0.52 17.06 16.67
C MET A 39 -0.32 17.52 18.13
N LYS A 40 0.01 16.60 19.05
CA LYS A 40 0.30 16.96 20.45
C LYS A 40 1.58 17.77 20.58
N TYR A 41 2.61 17.48 19.78
CA TYR A 41 3.84 18.27 19.74
C TYR A 41 3.62 19.70 19.25
N LEU A 42 2.72 19.90 18.27
CA LEU A 42 2.32 21.23 17.80
C LEU A 42 1.66 22.07 18.90
N ILE A 43 0.89 21.44 19.79
CA ILE A 43 0.23 22.11 20.92
C ILE A 43 1.20 22.30 22.11
N TYR A 44 2.01 21.28 22.40
CA TYR A 44 2.92 21.23 23.54
C TYR A 44 4.37 21.01 23.07
N PRO A 45 5.08 22.07 22.65
CA PRO A 45 6.39 21.95 22.00
C PRO A 45 7.51 21.40 22.91
N ARG A 46 7.30 21.36 24.22
CA ARG A 46 8.23 20.77 25.21
C ARG A 46 7.76 19.42 25.79
N GLY A 47 6.64 18.89 25.31
CA GLY A 47 6.12 17.60 25.77
C GLY A 47 6.97 16.44 25.26
N ILE A 48 7.21 15.42 26.08
CA ILE A 48 7.86 14.17 25.63
C ILE A 48 6.75 13.15 25.40
N PHE A 49 6.43 12.90 24.12
CA PHE A 49 5.38 11.97 23.72
C PHE A 49 6.00 10.75 23.03
N GLY A 50 5.65 9.56 23.51
CA GLY A 50 6.08 8.29 22.93
C GLY A 50 4.97 7.62 22.12
N ILE A 51 5.34 6.91 21.06
CA ILE A 51 4.41 6.08 20.29
C ILE A 51 4.50 4.66 20.83
N PHE A 52 3.41 4.19 21.44
CA PHE A 52 3.31 2.83 21.97
C PHE A 52 2.37 1.99 21.11
N VAL A 53 2.82 0.81 20.68
CA VAL A 53 1.98 -0.18 19.98
C VAL A 53 2.13 -1.50 20.73
N ASN A 54 0.99 -2.11 21.07
CA ASN A 54 0.94 -3.34 21.86
C ASN A 54 1.76 -3.29 23.17
N GLY A 55 1.70 -2.17 23.89
CA GLY A 55 2.43 -1.97 25.15
C GLY A 55 3.94 -1.71 25.00
N GLN A 56 4.50 -1.78 23.79
CA GLN A 56 5.91 -1.53 23.54
C GLN A 56 6.16 -0.15 22.93
N TYR A 57 7.24 0.51 23.36
CA TYR A 57 7.68 1.78 22.79
C TYR A 57 8.32 1.56 21.41
N LEU A 58 7.81 2.25 20.40
CA LEU A 58 8.45 2.28 19.08
C LEU A 58 9.45 3.43 18.99
N LYS A 59 10.67 3.08 18.57
CA LYS A 59 11.70 4.06 18.23
C LYS A 59 11.25 4.91 17.05
N LYS A 60 11.57 6.20 17.08
CA LYS A 60 11.19 7.18 16.04
C LYS A 60 11.61 6.74 14.63
N ASN A 61 12.80 6.14 14.49
CA ASN A 61 13.30 5.64 13.19
C ASN A 61 12.35 4.63 12.55
N ILE A 62 11.88 3.65 13.32
CA ILE A 62 10.95 2.61 12.83
C ILE A 62 9.62 3.24 12.37
N VAL A 63 9.16 4.27 13.06
CA VAL A 63 7.93 4.98 12.70
C VAL A 63 8.10 5.73 11.38
N TYR A 64 9.24 6.39 11.16
CA TYR A 64 9.57 7.01 9.88
C TYR A 64 9.69 5.99 8.75
N ASP A 65 10.30 4.83 9.02
CA ASP A 65 10.38 3.74 8.04
C ASP A 65 8.98 3.26 7.64
N ILE A 66 8.06 3.11 8.60
CA ILE A 66 6.67 2.75 8.31
C ILE A 66 5.97 3.83 7.47
N ALA A 67 6.20 5.12 7.76
CA ALA A 67 5.63 6.21 6.99
C ALA A 67 6.14 6.24 5.54
N ALA A 68 7.45 6.09 5.35
CA ALA A 68 8.06 6.03 4.03
C ALA A 68 7.57 4.80 3.23
N LEU A 69 7.30 3.67 3.89
CA LEU A 69 6.69 2.49 3.25
C LEU A 69 5.31 2.83 2.66
N VAL A 70 4.45 3.43 3.47
CA VAL A 70 3.09 3.77 3.05
C VAL A 70 3.11 4.81 1.94
N PHE A 71 4.03 5.79 2.02
CA PHE A 71 4.25 6.73 0.93
C PHE A 71 4.65 6.03 -0.38
N LEU A 72 5.64 5.13 -0.33
CA LEU A 72 6.06 4.35 -1.51
C LEU A 72 4.94 3.46 -2.05
N TYR A 73 4.12 2.86 -1.18
CA TYR A 73 2.97 2.08 -1.57
C TYR A 73 1.98 2.91 -2.41
N PHE A 74 1.65 4.13 -1.96
CA PHE A 74 0.80 5.04 -2.71
C PHE A 74 1.47 5.54 -3.99
N ALA A 75 2.78 5.82 -3.98
CA ALA A 75 3.51 6.22 -5.18
C ALA A 75 3.44 5.15 -6.28
N ILE A 76 3.68 3.88 -5.92
CA ILE A 76 3.56 2.74 -6.85
C ILE A 76 2.11 2.58 -7.33
N PHE A 77 1.14 2.70 -6.41
CA PHE A 77 -0.27 2.69 -6.77
C PHE A 77 -0.61 3.72 -7.85
N PHE A 78 -0.17 4.98 -7.70
CA PHE A 78 -0.43 6.01 -8.70
C PHE A 78 0.27 5.74 -10.03
N ILE A 79 1.54 5.28 -10.00
CA ILE A 79 2.29 4.96 -11.22
C ILE A 79 1.59 3.83 -12.00
N VAL A 80 1.24 2.73 -11.34
CA VAL A 80 0.59 1.59 -11.98
C VAL A 80 -0.80 1.97 -12.47
N MET A 81 -1.55 2.77 -11.71
CA MET A 81 -2.86 3.28 -12.14
C MET A 81 -2.76 4.07 -13.45
N VAL A 82 -1.77 4.96 -13.60
CA VAL A 82 -1.55 5.73 -14.83
C VAL A 82 -1.18 4.81 -15.99
N ILE A 83 -0.35 3.79 -15.76
CA ILE A 83 0.01 2.80 -16.79
C ILE A 83 -1.23 2.03 -17.25
N VAL A 84 -2.09 1.58 -16.33
CA VAL A 84 -3.32 0.87 -16.70
C VAL A 84 -4.29 1.81 -17.44
N ALA A 85 -4.43 3.06 -16.99
CA ALA A 85 -5.26 4.06 -17.63
C ALA A 85 -4.78 4.42 -19.04
N SER A 86 -3.47 4.35 -19.32
CA SER A 86 -2.91 4.55 -20.66
C SER A 86 -3.40 3.52 -21.68
N GLY A 87 -3.92 2.37 -21.22
CA GLY A 87 -4.59 1.37 -22.06
C GLY A 87 -6.00 1.76 -22.53
N GLY A 88 -6.48 2.97 -22.22
CA GLY A 88 -7.81 3.46 -22.62
C GLY A 88 -8.95 2.90 -21.75
N TYR A 89 -8.63 2.40 -20.56
CA TYR A 89 -9.63 1.88 -19.61
C TYR A 89 -10.15 2.97 -18.68
N ASP A 90 -11.42 2.82 -18.29
CA ASP A 90 -12.06 3.72 -17.33
C ASP A 90 -11.31 3.78 -15.99
N ILE A 91 -11.35 4.94 -15.33
CA ILE A 91 -10.65 5.23 -14.07
C ILE A 91 -11.05 4.21 -13.00
N MET A 92 -12.33 3.84 -12.93
CA MET A 92 -12.81 2.85 -11.95
C MET A 92 -12.18 1.47 -12.17
N THR A 93 -11.96 1.09 -13.43
CA THR A 93 -11.30 -0.18 -13.78
C THR A 93 -9.80 -0.12 -13.51
N SER A 94 -9.15 1.00 -13.83
CA SER A 94 -7.72 1.20 -13.62
C SER A 94 -7.35 1.24 -12.13
N VAL A 95 -8.12 1.97 -11.33
CA VAL A 95 -8.01 1.99 -9.87
C VAL A 95 -8.26 0.61 -9.28
N GLY A 96 -9.36 -0.03 -9.71
CA GLY A 96 -9.76 -1.36 -9.25
C GLY A 96 -8.71 -2.44 -9.52
N ALA A 97 -8.15 -2.47 -10.73
CA ALA A 97 -7.07 -3.40 -11.10
C ALA A 97 -5.83 -3.17 -10.25
N THR A 98 -5.43 -1.91 -10.09
CA THR A 98 -4.19 -1.55 -9.42
C THR A 98 -4.26 -1.86 -7.92
N ILE A 99 -5.34 -1.48 -7.24
CA ILE A 99 -5.48 -1.76 -5.82
C ILE A 99 -5.64 -3.26 -5.54
N ALA A 100 -6.36 -3.98 -6.42
CA ALA A 100 -6.58 -5.42 -6.24
C ALA A 100 -5.30 -6.23 -6.42
N THR A 101 -4.42 -5.81 -7.34
CA THR A 101 -3.12 -6.45 -7.56
C THR A 101 -2.09 -6.03 -6.52
N LEU A 102 -1.97 -4.75 -6.20
CA LEU A 102 -1.03 -4.26 -5.18
C LEU A 102 -1.39 -4.76 -3.77
N GLY A 103 -2.68 -4.84 -3.46
CA GLY A 103 -3.18 -5.38 -2.20
C GLY A 103 -3.22 -6.92 -2.15
N ASN A 104 -2.92 -7.60 -3.26
CA ASN A 104 -3.11 -9.06 -3.43
C ASN A 104 -4.51 -9.53 -3.01
N ILE A 105 -5.54 -8.76 -3.39
CA ILE A 105 -6.94 -9.02 -3.09
C ILE A 105 -7.52 -9.97 -4.14
N GLY A 106 -7.20 -9.73 -5.42
CA GLY A 106 -7.70 -10.51 -6.57
C GLY A 106 -8.76 -9.75 -7.37
N PRO A 107 -10.03 -9.71 -6.93
CA PRO A 107 -11.08 -8.97 -7.62
C PRO A 107 -10.98 -7.46 -7.35
N GLY A 108 -11.17 -6.67 -8.41
CA GLY A 108 -11.23 -5.22 -8.37
C GLY A 108 -12.63 -4.70 -8.68
N TRP A 109 -12.68 -3.54 -9.34
CA TRP A 109 -13.91 -2.87 -9.73
C TRP A 109 -13.99 -2.60 -11.22
N GLY A 110 -15.19 -2.32 -11.71
CA GLY A 110 -15.47 -2.17 -13.13
C GLY A 110 -15.27 -3.50 -13.87
N LYS A 111 -14.51 -3.48 -14.95
CA LYS A 111 -14.27 -4.68 -15.79
C LYS A 111 -13.40 -5.76 -15.12
N VAL A 112 -12.82 -5.48 -13.95
CA VAL A 112 -12.10 -6.47 -13.12
C VAL A 112 -12.88 -6.89 -11.87
N GLY A 113 -14.20 -6.71 -11.90
CA GLY A 113 -15.09 -7.22 -10.86
C GLY A 113 -15.04 -8.75 -10.71
N PRO A 114 -15.64 -9.31 -9.64
CA PRO A 114 -15.59 -10.73 -9.31
C PRO A 114 -16.22 -11.67 -10.37
N VAL A 115 -17.06 -11.13 -11.26
CA VAL A 115 -17.68 -11.86 -12.37
C VAL A 115 -16.83 -11.81 -13.64
N PHE A 116 -15.89 -10.87 -13.73
CA PHE A 116 -15.03 -10.65 -14.89
C PHE A 116 -13.59 -11.13 -14.63
N ASN A 117 -12.74 -11.05 -15.64
CA ASN A 117 -11.35 -11.54 -15.60
C ASN A 117 -10.36 -10.49 -16.13
N TYR A 118 -9.07 -10.73 -15.98
CA TYR A 118 -8.00 -9.83 -16.47
C TYR A 118 -7.60 -10.09 -17.94
N ALA A 119 -8.28 -11.00 -18.65
CA ALA A 119 -7.85 -11.45 -19.98
C ALA A 119 -7.93 -10.35 -21.05
N PHE A 120 -8.86 -9.40 -20.87
CA PHE A 120 -9.09 -8.27 -21.77
C PHE A 120 -7.96 -7.23 -21.78
N PHE A 121 -7.04 -7.28 -20.81
CA PHE A 121 -5.89 -6.39 -20.78
C PHE A 121 -4.84 -6.79 -21.84
N PRO A 122 -4.21 -5.82 -22.52
CA PRO A 122 -3.06 -6.07 -23.38
C PRO A 122 -1.88 -6.63 -22.57
N ASP A 123 -0.96 -7.32 -23.25
CA ASP A 123 0.10 -8.09 -22.58
C ASP A 123 1.03 -7.20 -21.74
N TYR A 124 1.32 -5.97 -22.17
CA TYR A 124 2.13 -5.05 -21.39
C TYR A 124 1.49 -4.69 -20.03
N ILE A 125 0.16 -4.53 -19.97
CA ILE A 125 -0.55 -4.26 -18.72
C ILE A 125 -0.52 -5.49 -17.82
N LYS A 126 -0.70 -6.69 -18.40
CA LYS A 126 -0.62 -7.94 -17.64
C LYS A 126 0.74 -8.09 -16.96
N TRP A 127 1.84 -7.82 -17.67
CA TRP A 127 3.19 -7.82 -17.10
C TRP A 127 3.33 -6.85 -15.94
N VAL A 128 2.84 -5.62 -16.09
CA VAL A 128 2.88 -4.60 -15.04
C VAL A 128 2.07 -5.03 -13.81
N LEU A 129 0.86 -5.55 -14.02
CA LEU A 129 -0.01 -6.05 -12.93
C LEU A 129 0.61 -7.26 -12.21
N SER A 130 1.25 -8.17 -12.94
CA SER A 130 1.98 -9.31 -12.35
C SER A 130 3.16 -8.86 -11.49
N LEU A 131 3.97 -7.90 -11.97
CA LEU A 131 5.04 -7.31 -11.16
C LEU A 131 4.48 -6.58 -9.92
N THR A 132 3.35 -5.90 -10.08
CA THR A 132 2.67 -5.20 -8.98
C THR A 132 2.19 -6.17 -7.89
N MET A 133 1.70 -7.35 -8.25
CA MET A 133 1.35 -8.41 -7.27
C MET A 133 2.58 -8.89 -6.49
N LEU A 134 3.71 -9.09 -7.17
CA LEU A 134 4.97 -9.47 -6.53
C LEU A 134 5.43 -8.40 -5.54
N ILE A 135 5.35 -7.12 -5.92
CA ILE A 135 5.63 -5.98 -5.03
C ILE A 135 4.70 -5.95 -3.83
N GLY A 136 3.40 -6.16 -4.05
CA GLY A 136 2.43 -6.27 -2.97
C GLY A 136 2.72 -7.43 -2.01
N ARG A 137 3.31 -8.53 -2.50
CA ARG A 137 3.53 -9.76 -1.73
C ARG A 137 4.85 -9.74 -0.96
N LEU A 138 5.92 -9.26 -1.59
CA LEU A 138 7.26 -9.22 -1.00
C LEU A 138 7.47 -8.01 -0.07
N GLU A 139 6.44 -7.19 0.12
CA GLU A 139 6.50 -5.87 0.75
C GLU A 139 7.35 -4.87 -0.03
N VAL A 140 6.87 -3.63 -0.12
CA VAL A 140 7.46 -2.57 -0.97
C VAL A 140 8.94 -2.33 -0.68
N TYR A 141 9.38 -2.47 0.58
CA TYR A 141 10.79 -2.24 0.94
C TYR A 141 11.76 -3.27 0.38
N THR A 142 11.42 -4.55 0.33
CA THR A 142 12.39 -5.57 -0.11
C THR A 142 12.78 -5.33 -1.57
N ILE A 143 11.82 -4.96 -2.41
CA ILE A 143 12.06 -4.67 -3.82
C ILE A 143 12.69 -3.29 -4.00
N THR A 144 12.25 -2.27 -3.25
CA THR A 144 12.87 -0.93 -3.33
C THR A 144 14.34 -0.97 -2.93
N VAL A 145 14.69 -1.74 -1.89
CA VAL A 145 16.09 -1.97 -1.47
C VAL A 145 16.86 -2.76 -2.53
N LEU A 146 16.25 -3.77 -3.15
CA LEU A 146 16.88 -4.57 -4.21
C LEU A 146 17.21 -3.74 -5.46
N LEU A 147 16.35 -2.78 -5.80
CA LEU A 147 16.55 -1.84 -6.90
C LEU A 147 17.50 -0.69 -6.55
N THR A 148 17.89 -0.54 -5.29
CA THR A 148 18.81 0.53 -4.87
C THR A 148 20.25 0.11 -5.16
N PRO A 149 21.03 0.90 -5.94
CA PRO A 149 22.40 0.54 -6.35
C PRO A 149 23.38 0.38 -5.17
N MET A 150 23.01 0.88 -3.98
CA MET A 150 23.75 0.70 -2.73
C MET A 150 23.83 -0.77 -2.29
N MET A 151 22.88 -1.63 -2.70
CA MET A 151 22.95 -3.08 -2.47
C MET A 151 23.87 -3.79 -3.48
N TRP A 152 23.90 -3.31 -4.74
CA TRP A 152 24.64 -3.94 -5.83
C TRP A 152 26.11 -3.54 -5.87
N ARG A 153 26.51 -2.48 -5.14
CA ARG A 153 27.91 -2.18 -4.89
C ARG A 153 28.44 -3.04 -3.73
N ARG A 154 28.81 -4.27 -4.06
CA ARG A 154 29.90 -5.00 -3.42
C ARG A 154 30.82 -5.57 -4.50
#